data_AF-A0A6A6F5U8-F1
#
_entry.id   AF-A0A6A6F5U8-F1
#
_cell.length_a   1.000
_cell.length_b   1.000
_cell.length_c   1.000
_cell.angle_alpha   90.00
_cell.angle_beta   90.00
_cell.angle_gamma   90.00
#
_symmetry.space_group_name_H-M   'P 1'
#
loop_
_entity.id
_entity.type
_entity.pdbx_description
1 polymer ?
#
loop_
_entity_poly.entity_id
_entity_poly.type
_entity_poly.pdbx_seq_one_letter_code
_entity_poly.pdbx_strand_id
1 'polypeptide(L)'
;MPGGIEEPYTVAALPKPLDSENGRIQPAAVYSLNGSRKRKRHEIAVGIDGESVNIYNVQTQSTVSSYALPPQSYLAAPPCSIYCKRAKPLQSQRHTYLACQSRPKDSRSKLVAFTEDIGRPQNEDHEPRAPLKRERKLRDGKVVSLDVVPTADSKEESAPVLSWTPSP
;
A
#
# COMPACT_ATOMS: atom_id res chain seq x y z
N MET A 1 32.45 -12.22 -9.60
CA MET A 1 31.12 -12.40 -10.23
C MET A 1 30.94 -11.26 -11.22
N PRO A 2 30.90 -11.50 -12.53
CA PRO A 2 30.77 -10.44 -13.51
C PRO A 2 29.37 -9.83 -13.38
N GLY A 3 29.30 -8.53 -13.12
CA GLY A 3 28.06 -7.76 -12.97
C GLY A 3 27.40 -7.48 -14.31
N GLY A 4 26.98 -8.54 -15.01
CA GLY A 4 26.18 -8.43 -16.23
C GLY A 4 24.74 -8.07 -15.91
N ILE A 5 24.14 -7.19 -16.70
CA ILE A 5 22.69 -6.99 -16.71
C ILE A 5 22.09 -8.24 -17.33
N GLU A 6 21.21 -8.91 -16.59
CA GLU A 6 20.49 -10.11 -17.05
C GLU A 6 19.47 -9.75 -18.15
N GLU A 7 19.10 -10.72 -18.98
CA GLU A 7 18.09 -10.52 -20.02
C GLU A 7 16.74 -10.09 -19.40
N PRO A 8 16.08 -9.06 -19.94
CA PRO A 8 14.77 -8.66 -19.44
C PRO A 8 13.75 -9.80 -19.56
N TYR A 9 13.00 -10.06 -18.49
CA TYR A 9 11.91 -11.03 -18.49
C TYR A 9 10.58 -10.38 -18.11
N THR A 10 9.49 -10.97 -18.58
CA THR A 10 8.13 -10.49 -18.29
C THR A 10 7.67 -10.99 -16.93
N VAL A 11 7.41 -10.06 -16.00
CA VAL A 11 6.85 -10.39 -14.67
C VAL A 11 5.35 -10.66 -14.75
N ALA A 12 4.61 -9.84 -15.49
CA ALA A 12 3.17 -9.96 -15.69
C ALA A 12 2.73 -9.22 -16.96
N ALA A 13 1.70 -9.74 -17.63
CA ALA A 13 0.99 -9.00 -18.67
C ALA A 13 -0.09 -8.12 -18.01
N LEU A 14 -0.10 -6.82 -18.35
CA LEU A 14 -1.06 -5.89 -17.79
C LEU A 14 -2.29 -5.76 -18.70
N PRO A 15 -3.51 -5.81 -18.13
CA PRO A 15 -4.71 -5.49 -18.87
C PRO A 15 -4.76 -4.00 -19.27
N LYS A 16 -5.64 -3.69 -20.21
CA LYS A 16 -5.83 -2.32 -20.69
C LYS A 16 -6.75 -1.57 -19.73
N PRO A 17 -6.48 -0.27 -19.45
CA PRO A 17 -7.42 0.56 -18.71
C PRO A 17 -8.82 0.52 -19.33
N LEU A 18 -9.84 0.60 -18.47
CA LEU A 18 -11.23 0.46 -18.92
C LEU A 18 -11.66 1.62 -19.83
N ASP A 19 -11.19 2.84 -19.54
CA ASP A 19 -11.29 3.99 -20.44
C ASP A 19 -10.09 3.99 -21.38
N SER A 20 -10.30 3.66 -22.66
CA SER A 20 -9.23 3.60 -23.65
C SER A 20 -8.67 4.96 -24.07
N GLU A 21 -9.38 6.06 -23.80
CA GLU A 21 -8.96 7.41 -24.18
C GLU A 21 -8.20 8.12 -23.06
N ASN A 22 -8.71 8.03 -21.81
CA ASN A 22 -8.14 8.77 -20.68
C ASN A 22 -7.54 7.89 -19.58
N GLY A 23 -7.77 6.58 -19.63
CA GLY A 23 -7.29 5.64 -18.62
C GLY A 23 -5.77 5.48 -18.67
N ARG A 24 -5.16 5.31 -17.50
CA ARG A 24 -3.72 5.19 -17.34
C ARG A 24 -3.35 3.95 -16.55
N ILE A 25 -2.11 3.52 -16.77
CA ILE A 25 -1.41 2.54 -15.95
C ILE A 25 -0.30 3.29 -15.21
N GLN A 26 -0.29 3.18 -13.88
CA GLN A 26 0.65 3.89 -13.01
C GLN A 26 1.42 2.89 -12.14
N PRO A 27 2.69 2.60 -12.47
CA PRO A 27 3.55 1.77 -11.64
C PRO A 27 4.21 2.58 -10.52
N ALA A 28 4.46 1.92 -9.39
CA ALA A 28 5.16 2.49 -8.24
C ALA A 28 5.95 1.42 -7.50
N ALA A 29 7.09 1.83 -6.92
CA ALA A 29 7.88 0.95 -6.07
C ALA A 29 7.19 0.70 -4.73
N VAL A 30 7.29 -0.53 -4.22
CA VAL A 30 6.83 -0.86 -2.87
C VAL A 30 7.97 -0.67 -1.88
N TYR A 31 7.64 -0.12 -0.71
CA TYR A 31 8.60 0.09 0.37
C TYR A 31 8.25 -0.78 1.58
N SER A 32 9.25 -1.10 2.40
CA SER A 32 9.05 -1.64 3.73
C SER A 32 9.42 -0.59 4.78
N LEU A 33 8.62 -0.50 5.84
CA LEU A 33 8.93 0.24 7.05
C LEU A 33 9.30 -0.72 8.18
N ASN A 34 10.36 -0.37 8.89
CA ASN A 34 10.77 -1.00 10.13
C ASN A 34 11.19 0.09 11.11
N GLY A 35 10.28 0.48 12.02
CA GLY A 35 10.40 1.72 12.78
C GLY A 35 10.60 2.91 11.84
N SER A 36 11.63 3.72 12.09
CA SER A 36 11.98 4.89 11.28
C SER A 36 12.70 4.60 9.95
N ARG A 37 12.96 3.33 9.60
CA ARG A 37 13.72 2.96 8.39
C ARG A 37 12.83 2.56 7.22
N LYS A 38 12.95 3.26 6.09
CA LYS A 38 12.34 2.93 4.79
C LYS A 38 13.32 2.17 3.89
N ARG A 39 12.89 1.04 3.33
CA ARG A 39 13.69 0.24 2.38
C ARG A 39 12.85 -0.16 1.18
N LYS A 40 13.39 -0.03 -0.04
CA LYS A 40 12.72 -0.50 -1.27
C LYS A 40 12.67 -2.03 -1.31
N ARG A 41 11.53 -2.60 -1.71
CA ARG A 41 11.33 -4.04 -1.91
C ARG A 41 11.48 -4.42 -3.40
N HIS A 42 11.65 -5.71 -3.67
CA HIS A 42 11.59 -6.27 -5.03
C HIS A 42 10.13 -6.44 -5.51
N GLU A 43 9.29 -5.45 -5.21
CA GLU A 43 7.87 -5.47 -5.49
C GLU A 43 7.48 -4.16 -6.19
N ILE A 44 6.55 -4.26 -7.13
CA ILE A 44 5.99 -3.13 -7.90
C ILE A 44 4.48 -3.16 -7.73
N ALA A 45 3.91 -2.04 -7.29
CA ALA A 45 2.48 -1.81 -7.30
C ALA A 45 2.10 -1.16 -8.64
N VAL A 46 1.10 -1.71 -9.33
CA VAL A 46 0.62 -1.22 -10.61
C VAL A 46 -0.86 -0.92 -10.48
N GLY A 47 -1.22 0.35 -10.62
CA GLY A 47 -2.60 0.78 -10.66
C GLY A 47 -3.08 0.97 -12.09
N ILE A 48 -4.26 0.47 -12.40
CA ILE A 48 -4.89 0.51 -13.72
C ILE A 48 -6.27 1.17 -13.57
N ASP A 49 -6.45 2.29 -14.24
CA ASP A 49 -7.69 3.07 -14.14
C ASP A 49 -8.91 2.26 -14.60
N GLY A 50 -9.97 2.33 -13.79
CA GLY A 50 -11.22 1.62 -14.02
C GLY A 50 -11.15 0.10 -13.83
N GLU A 51 -10.04 -0.45 -13.35
CA GLU A 51 -9.85 -1.91 -13.28
C GLU A 51 -9.33 -2.40 -11.93
N SER A 52 -8.03 -2.25 -11.65
CA SER A 52 -7.42 -2.88 -10.47
C SER A 52 -6.12 -2.22 -10.04
N VAL A 53 -5.69 -2.53 -8.81
CA VAL A 53 -4.34 -2.31 -8.34
C VAL A 53 -3.73 -3.65 -7.96
N ASN A 54 -2.66 -4.01 -8.67
CA ASN A 54 -1.96 -5.27 -8.48
C ASN A 54 -0.54 -5.04 -7.97
N ILE A 55 -0.08 -5.90 -7.08
CA ILE A 55 1.29 -5.86 -6.56
C ILE A 55 1.99 -7.12 -7.04
N TYR A 56 3.11 -6.96 -7.74
CA TYR A 56 3.91 -8.05 -8.27
C TYR A 56 5.26 -8.10 -7.59
N ASN A 57 5.71 -9.31 -7.23
CA ASN A 57 7.08 -9.54 -6.78
C ASN A 57 7.93 -9.90 -8.00
N VAL A 58 8.91 -9.05 -8.28
CA VAL A 58 9.80 -9.17 -9.44
C VAL A 58 10.69 -10.41 -9.31
N GLN A 59 11.18 -10.71 -8.11
CA GLN A 59 12.08 -11.85 -7.87
C GLN A 59 11.35 -13.19 -8.00
N THR A 60 10.12 -13.29 -7.51
CA THR A 60 9.36 -14.55 -7.51
C THR A 60 8.39 -14.68 -8.67
N GLN A 61 8.33 -13.68 -9.56
CA GLN A 61 7.44 -13.64 -10.72
C GLN A 61 5.97 -13.92 -10.36
N SER A 62 5.53 -13.40 -9.21
CA SER A 62 4.21 -13.72 -8.66
C SER A 62 3.42 -12.48 -8.29
N THR A 63 2.09 -12.58 -8.44
CA THR A 63 1.14 -11.61 -7.90
C THR A 63 1.06 -11.77 -6.40
N VAL A 64 1.37 -10.71 -5.67
CA VAL A 64 1.34 -10.70 -4.20
C VAL A 64 -0.03 -10.26 -3.67
N SER A 65 -0.64 -9.25 -4.30
CA SER A 65 -1.99 -8.77 -3.96
C SER A 65 -2.68 -8.19 -5.18
N SER A 66 -4.01 -8.23 -5.18
CA SER A 66 -4.86 -7.63 -6.21
C SER A 66 -6.09 -6.99 -5.55
N TYR A 67 -6.37 -5.74 -5.90
CA TYR A 67 -7.52 -5.00 -5.42
C TYR A 67 -8.35 -4.50 -6.61
N ALA A 68 -9.62 -4.88 -6.70
CA ALA A 68 -10.52 -4.37 -7.72
C ALA A 68 -10.87 -2.90 -7.48
N LEU A 69 -10.88 -2.11 -8.55
CA LEU A 69 -11.33 -0.72 -8.55
C LEU A 69 -12.68 -0.60 -9.26
N PRO A 70 -13.52 0.38 -8.87
CA PRO A 70 -14.72 0.69 -9.64
C PRO A 70 -14.36 1.13 -11.08
N PRO A 71 -15.20 0.81 -12.08
CA PRO A 71 -15.05 1.24 -13.48
C PRO A 71 -14.76 2.74 -13.69
N GLN A 72 -15.31 3.59 -12.81
CA GLN A 72 -15.19 5.04 -12.88
C GLN A 72 -14.12 5.59 -11.91
N SER A 73 -13.09 4.80 -11.62
CA SER A 73 -12.00 5.20 -10.72
C SER A 73 -10.73 5.53 -11.51
N TYR A 74 -10.29 6.77 -11.41
CA TYR A 74 -9.05 7.26 -12.04
C TYR A 74 -8.01 7.61 -10.97
N LEU A 75 -6.79 7.13 -11.11
CA LEU A 75 -5.71 7.40 -10.18
C LEU A 75 -5.16 8.80 -10.40
N ALA A 76 -5.26 9.65 -9.38
CA ALA A 76 -4.69 10.99 -9.38
C ALA A 76 -3.15 10.98 -9.33
N ALA A 77 -2.59 9.95 -8.70
CA ALA A 77 -1.16 9.74 -8.53
C ALA A 77 -0.85 8.23 -8.46
N PRO A 78 0.43 7.83 -8.66
CA PRO A 78 0.82 6.43 -8.56
C PRO A 78 0.47 5.83 -7.19
N PRO A 79 0.11 4.53 -7.12
CA PRO A 79 -0.17 3.84 -5.86
C PRO A 79 1.01 3.93 -4.89
N CYS A 80 0.72 3.98 -3.59
CA CYS A 80 1.74 3.90 -2.55
C CYS A 80 1.49 2.66 -1.68
N SER A 81 2.35 1.65 -1.78
CA SER A 81 2.23 0.43 -0.97
C SER A 81 3.42 0.26 -0.01
N ILE A 82 3.10 -0.16 1.21
CA ILE A 82 4.02 -0.24 2.33
C ILE A 82 3.86 -1.58 3.04
N TYR A 83 4.97 -2.30 3.18
CA TYR A 83 5.09 -3.46 4.07
C TYR A 83 5.53 -3.00 5.46
N CYS A 84 4.71 -3.21 6.48
CA CYS A 84 5.03 -2.90 7.88
C CYS A 84 5.40 -4.18 8.62
N LYS A 85 6.67 -4.29 9.05
CA LYS A 85 7.10 -5.36 9.95
C LYS A 85 6.56 -5.09 11.36
N ARG A 86 5.97 -6.11 11.98
CA ARG A 86 5.56 -6.07 13.38
C ARG A 86 6.35 -7.10 14.20
N ALA A 87 6.55 -6.80 15.48
CA ALA A 87 7.12 -7.75 16.41
C ALA A 87 6.16 -8.91 16.62
N LYS A 88 6.70 -10.14 16.69
CA LYS A 88 5.92 -11.33 17.03
C LYS A 88 5.25 -11.11 18.40
N PRO A 89 4.00 -11.58 18.62
CA PRO A 89 3.22 -12.49 17.77
C PRO A 89 2.43 -11.83 16.64
N LEU A 90 2.46 -10.49 16.50
CA LEU A 90 1.66 -9.80 15.49
C LEU A 90 2.16 -10.11 14.08
N GLN A 91 1.21 -10.36 13.18
CA GLN A 91 1.50 -10.50 11.75
C GLN A 91 1.97 -9.17 11.16
N SER A 92 2.86 -9.26 10.16
CA SER A 92 3.21 -8.08 9.37
C SER A 92 1.97 -7.62 8.60
N GLN A 93 1.90 -6.35 8.22
CA GLN A 93 0.78 -5.83 7.46
C GLN A 93 1.23 -5.15 6.18
N ARG A 94 0.41 -5.21 5.13
CA ARG A 94 0.53 -4.31 3.99
C ARG A 94 -0.50 -3.22 4.12
N HIS A 95 -0.08 -2.00 3.81
CA HIS A 95 -0.98 -0.89 3.57
C HIS A 95 -0.77 -0.38 2.15
N THR A 96 -1.84 -0.35 1.36
CA THR A 96 -1.82 0.18 0.00
C THR A 96 -2.76 1.38 -0.08
N TYR A 97 -2.21 2.53 -0.44
CA TYR A 97 -2.91 3.81 -0.52
C TYR A 97 -3.02 4.26 -1.97
N LEU A 98 -4.22 4.71 -2.33
CA LEU A 98 -4.56 5.21 -3.65
C LEU A 98 -5.22 6.57 -3.52
N ALA A 99 -4.86 7.51 -4.38
CA ALA A 99 -5.62 8.74 -4.58
C ALA A 99 -6.46 8.54 -5.83
N CYS A 100 -7.77 8.43 -5.67
CA CYS A 100 -8.71 8.17 -6.76
C CYS A 100 -9.61 9.38 -7.02
N GLN A 101 -10.02 9.55 -8.26
CA GLN A 101 -10.97 10.53 -8.76
C GLN A 101 -12.11 9.80 -9.46
N SER A 102 -13.29 10.40 -9.47
CA SER A 102 -14.45 9.82 -10.18
C SER A 102 -14.45 10.13 -11.68
N ARG A 103 -13.61 11.07 -12.12
CA ARG A 103 -13.45 11.47 -13.52
C ARG A 103 -11.99 11.80 -13.82
N PRO A 104 -11.56 11.72 -15.09
CA PRO A 104 -10.25 12.22 -15.47
C PRO A 104 -10.12 13.71 -15.15
N LYS A 105 -8.98 14.11 -14.57
CA LYS A 105 -8.64 15.51 -14.25
C LYS A 105 -9.61 16.19 -13.26
N ASP A 106 -10.29 15.43 -12.41
CA ASP A 106 -11.11 15.99 -11.34
C ASP A 106 -10.22 16.68 -10.28
N SER A 107 -10.74 17.71 -9.63
CA SER A 107 -10.09 18.35 -8.47
C SER A 107 -10.47 17.67 -7.16
N ARG A 108 -11.51 16.82 -7.15
CA ARG A 108 -11.98 16.08 -5.98
C ARG A 108 -11.41 14.68 -5.96
N SER A 109 -10.41 14.49 -5.10
CA SER A 109 -9.80 13.19 -4.89
C SER A 109 -10.30 12.53 -3.61
N LYS A 110 -10.36 11.20 -3.60
CA LYS A 110 -10.57 10.38 -2.40
C LYS A 110 -9.33 9.53 -2.15
N LEU A 111 -8.96 9.40 -0.89
CA LEU A 111 -7.95 8.45 -0.45
C LEU A 111 -8.63 7.11 -0.19
N VAL A 112 -8.17 6.07 -0.87
CA VAL A 112 -8.57 4.69 -0.62
C VAL A 112 -7.38 3.97 0.03
N ALA A 113 -7.63 3.28 1.13
CA ALA A 113 -6.63 2.50 1.85
C ALA A 113 -7.07 1.04 1.93
N PHE A 114 -6.20 0.13 1.51
CA PHE A 114 -6.34 -1.31 1.70
C PHE A 114 -5.34 -1.76 2.77
N THR A 115 -5.80 -2.53 3.73
CA THR A 115 -4.96 -3.15 4.77
C THR A 115 -5.15 -4.65 4.73
N GLU A 116 -4.04 -5.39 4.63
CA GLU A 116 -4.01 -6.85 4.64
C GLU A 116 -2.97 -7.33 5.64
N ASP A 117 -3.27 -8.43 6.32
CA ASP A 117 -2.32 -9.14 7.16
C ASP A 117 -1.46 -10.04 6.26
N ILE A 118 -0.15 -9.97 6.42
CA ILE A 118 0.84 -10.72 5.62
C ILE A 118 1.53 -11.74 6.53
N GLY A 119 1.46 -13.00 6.13
CA GLY A 119 2.10 -14.12 6.81
C GLY A 119 1.13 -15.30 6.95
N ARG A 120 1.64 -16.45 7.42
CA ARG A 120 0.76 -17.56 7.75
C ARG A 120 -0.11 -17.17 8.96
N PRO A 121 -1.42 -17.48 8.96
CA PRO A 121 -2.24 -17.40 10.16
C PRO A 121 -1.55 -18.20 11.27
N GLN A 122 -1.45 -17.61 12.46
CA GLN A 122 -0.78 -18.27 13.60
C GLN A 122 -1.53 -19.54 14.04
N ASN A 123 -2.81 -19.65 13.64
CA ASN A 123 -3.67 -20.82 13.77
C ASN A 123 -4.17 -21.20 12.37
N GLU A 124 -3.98 -22.46 11.96
CA GLU A 124 -4.37 -22.97 10.64
C GLU A 124 -5.90 -22.95 10.41
N ASP A 125 -6.70 -22.83 11.48
CA ASP A 125 -8.17 -22.76 11.43
C ASP A 125 -8.73 -21.37 11.06
N HIS A 126 -7.89 -20.34 10.93
CA HIS A 126 -8.36 -19.01 10.53
C HIS A 126 -8.30 -18.84 9.01
N GLU A 127 -9.50 -18.80 8.41
CA GLU A 127 -9.71 -18.40 7.01
C GLU A 127 -8.91 -17.13 6.65
N PRO A 128 -8.37 -17.06 5.41
CA PRO A 128 -7.65 -15.89 4.93
C PRO A 128 -8.55 -14.65 5.01
N ARG A 129 -8.13 -13.67 5.81
CA ARG A 129 -8.89 -12.45 6.02
C ARG A 129 -8.84 -11.58 4.77
N ALA A 130 -10.01 -11.25 4.22
CA ALA A 130 -10.11 -10.31 3.11
C ALA A 130 -9.50 -8.94 3.47
N PRO A 131 -8.87 -8.24 2.51
CA PRO A 131 -8.30 -6.92 2.75
C PRO A 131 -9.36 -5.93 3.27
N LEU A 132 -9.02 -5.19 4.32
CA LEU A 132 -9.87 -4.13 4.85
C LEU A 132 -9.72 -2.88 3.97
N LYS A 133 -10.82 -2.47 3.34
CA LYS A 133 -10.90 -1.23 2.56
C LYS A 133 -11.44 -0.07 3.40
N ARG A 134 -10.79 1.08 3.35
CA ARG A 134 -11.27 2.35 3.95
C ARG A 134 -11.17 3.46 2.92
N GLU A 135 -12.16 4.36 2.90
CA GLU A 135 -12.18 5.52 2.01
C GLU A 135 -12.31 6.82 2.81
N ARG A 136 -11.60 7.86 2.39
CA ARG A 136 -11.70 9.21 2.96
C ARG A 136 -11.66 10.24 1.84
N LYS A 137 -12.62 11.17 1.83
CA LYS A 137 -12.57 12.33 0.92
C LYS A 137 -11.39 13.22 1.29
N LEU A 138 -10.58 13.60 0.30
CA LEU A 138 -9.54 14.60 0.51
C LEU A 138 -10.15 16.00 0.38
N ARG A 139 -9.45 16.99 0.93
CA ARG A 139 -9.81 18.40 0.73
C ARG A 139 -9.69 18.74 -0.75
N ASP A 140 -10.41 19.77 -1.19
CA ASP A 140 -10.31 20.25 -2.56
C ASP A 140 -8.85 20.60 -2.88
N GLY A 141 -8.31 19.96 -3.93
CA GLY A 141 -6.90 20.08 -4.25
C GLY A 141 -6.43 18.95 -5.17
N LYS A 142 -5.53 19.28 -6.09
CA LYS A 142 -4.93 18.31 -6.99
C LYS A 142 -3.89 17.47 -6.22
N VAL A 143 -4.15 16.18 -6.05
CA VAL A 143 -3.15 15.24 -5.55
C VAL A 143 -2.16 14.95 -6.67
N VAL A 144 -0.87 15.13 -6.40
CA VAL A 144 0.22 14.91 -7.38
C VAL A 144 1.09 13.70 -7.04
N SER A 145 1.20 13.37 -5.75
CA SER A 145 1.98 12.22 -5.28
C SER A 145 1.43 11.70 -3.95
N LEU A 146 1.74 10.44 -3.67
CA LEU A 146 1.61 9.82 -2.37
C LEU A 146 2.99 9.32 -1.97
N ASP A 147 3.46 9.73 -0.80
CA ASP A 147 4.79 9.38 -0.33
C ASP A 147 4.78 8.84 1.09
N VAL A 148 5.71 7.93 1.33
CA VAL A 148 5.96 7.37 2.66
C VAL A 148 6.98 8.25 3.36
N VAL A 149 6.53 8.94 4.41
CA VAL A 149 7.37 9.70 5.33
C VAL A 149 7.56 8.87 6.60
N PRO A 150 8.77 8.37 6.89
CA PRO A 150 9.05 7.71 8.15
C PRO A 150 8.95 8.74 9.27
N THR A 151 7.99 8.59 10.15
CA THR A 151 7.98 9.31 11.42
C THR A 151 8.89 8.55 12.38
N ALA A 152 9.75 9.27 13.12
CA ALA A 152 10.36 8.66 14.30
C ALA A 152 9.22 8.15 15.18
N ASP A 153 9.38 6.95 15.77
CA ASP A 153 8.49 6.53 16.84
C ASP A 153 8.53 7.64 17.88
N SER A 154 7.45 8.42 18.00
CA SER A 154 7.18 9.07 19.28
C SER A 154 7.07 7.91 20.24
N LYS A 155 8.15 7.66 21.00
CA LYS A 155 8.05 6.90 22.25
C LYS A 155 6.77 7.41 22.90
N GLU A 156 5.83 6.51 23.12
CA GLU A 156 4.78 6.73 24.09
C GLU A 156 5.50 6.83 25.43
N GLU A 157 5.98 8.04 25.71
CA GLU A 157 6.70 8.39 26.92
C GLU A 157 5.66 8.41 28.02
N SER A 158 5.69 7.31 28.79
CA SER A 158 5.21 7.16 30.16
C SER A 158 4.05 8.06 30.55
N ALA A 159 2.86 7.47 30.71
CA ALA A 159 1.97 8.00 31.74
C ALA A 159 2.78 8.07 33.05
N PRO A 160 2.95 9.26 33.67
CA PRO A 160 3.45 9.27 35.03
C PRO A 160 2.38 8.58 35.88
N VAL A 161 2.77 7.47 36.50
CA VAL A 161 2.02 6.84 37.58
C VAL A 161 1.91 7.88 38.69
N LEU A 162 0.77 8.57 38.77
CA LEU A 162 0.40 9.35 39.95
C LEU A 162 -0.08 8.36 41.00
N SER A 163 0.87 7.74 41.70
CA SER A 163 0.60 7.11 42.99
C SER A 163 0.51 8.21 44.04
N TRP A 164 -0.70 8.50 44.50
CA TRP A 164 -0.93 9.24 45.75
C TRP A 164 -1.53 8.27 46.76
N THR A 165 -0.74 7.90 47.77
CA THR A 165 -1.21 7.26 48.99
C THR A 165 -1.11 8.28 50.12
N PRO A 166 -2.21 8.70 50.75
CA PRO A 166 -2.15 9.31 52.06
C PRO A 166 -2.33 8.24 53.14
N SER A 167 -1.43 8.22 54.11
CA SER A 167 -1.60 7.55 55.41
C SER A 167 -0.63 8.19 56.42
N PRO A 168 -0.91 8.21 57.74
CA PRO A 168 -2.16 7.95 58.45
C PRO A 168 -2.88 9.23 58.93
#